data_AF-A0A7X4IWQ5-F1
#
_entry.id   AF-A0A7X4IWQ5-F1
#
_cell.length_a   1.000
_cell.length_b   1.000
_cell.length_c   1.000
_cell.angle_alpha   90.00
_cell.angle_beta   90.00
_cell.angle_gamma   90.00
#
_symmetry.space_group_name_H-M   'P 1'
#
loop_
_entity.id
_entity.type
_entity.pdbx_description
1 polymer ?
#
loop_
_entity_poly.entity_id
_entity_poly.type
_entity_poly.pdbx_seq_one_letter_code
_entity_poly.pdbx_strand_id
1 'polypeptide(L)'
;MSSEPYFQGHIGRYTSESTPWWPDPPTPAPGSPNVVFVMLDDVGFAHLGCYGSSIDTPNMDRLAANGIRYRNFHTTTICSPSRACLLTGRNHHSVGMRTNSNYDTGFPSARGAISPRAATNA
;
A
#
# COMPACT_ATOMS: atom_id res chain seq x y z
N MET A 1 -13.92 27.48 0.46
CA MET A 1 -13.21 26.42 1.20
C MET A 1 -14.14 25.21 1.20
N SER A 2 -13.96 24.30 0.25
CA SER A 2 -14.80 23.11 0.12
C SER A 2 -14.54 22.19 1.31
N SER A 3 -15.57 21.95 2.11
CA SER A 3 -15.59 20.84 3.06
C SER A 3 -15.33 19.54 2.30
N GLU A 4 -14.19 18.90 2.55
CA GLU A 4 -13.96 17.49 2.22
C GLU A 4 -15.13 16.69 2.81
N PRO A 5 -15.99 16.02 2.02
CA PRO A 5 -17.28 15.49 2.46
C PRO A 5 -17.18 14.36 3.51
N TYR A 6 -15.97 14.00 3.93
CA TYR A 6 -15.71 12.89 4.84
C TYR A 6 -15.04 13.28 6.15
N PHE A 7 -14.50 14.50 6.32
CA PHE A 7 -13.76 14.86 7.53
C PHE A 7 -14.69 15.29 8.67
N GLN A 8 -14.70 14.57 9.80
CA GLN A 8 -15.50 14.92 10.99
C GLN A 8 -14.69 15.60 12.10
N GLY A 9 -13.45 16.03 11.82
CA GLY A 9 -12.66 16.81 12.76
C GLY A 9 -13.02 18.29 12.70
N HIS A 10 -12.23 19.12 13.38
CA HIS A 10 -12.38 20.56 13.38
C HIS A 10 -11.11 21.22 12.83
N ILE A 11 -11.26 22.13 11.86
CA ILE A 11 -10.14 22.94 11.35
C ILE A 11 -10.30 24.36 11.93
N GLY A 12 -9.45 24.68 12.90
CA GLY A 12 -9.35 26.01 13.50
C GLY A 12 -8.38 26.93 12.73
N ARG A 13 -8.17 28.15 13.23
CA ARG A 13 -7.21 29.08 12.63
C ARG A 13 -5.78 28.66 12.91
N TYR A 14 -5.55 28.13 14.10
CA TYR A 14 -4.26 27.58 14.53
C TYR A 14 -4.34 26.06 14.68
N THR A 15 -3.20 25.37 14.56
CA THR A 15 -3.12 23.92 14.76
C THR A 15 -3.61 23.51 16.15
N SER A 16 -3.35 24.33 17.17
CA SER A 16 -3.82 24.11 18.55
C SER A 16 -5.34 24.15 18.70
N GLU A 17 -6.04 24.78 17.77
CA GLU A 17 -7.50 24.87 17.73
C GLU A 17 -8.10 23.81 16.80
N SER A 18 -7.28 23.00 16.12
CA SER A 18 -7.75 21.99 15.18
C SER A 18 -7.79 20.61 15.83
N THR A 19 -8.84 19.84 15.55
CA THR A 19 -8.93 18.42 15.93
C THR A 19 -8.84 17.55 14.69
N PRO A 20 -7.84 16.65 14.59
CA PRO A 20 -7.80 15.69 13.50
C PRO A 20 -8.91 14.65 13.68
N TRP A 21 -9.32 14.04 12.58
CA TRP A 21 -10.26 12.94 12.58
C TRP A 21 -9.89 11.98 11.46
N TRP A 22 -10.03 10.69 11.75
CA TRP A 22 -9.86 9.60 10.79
C TRP A 22 -11.10 8.71 10.86
N PRO A 23 -11.57 8.15 9.73
CA PRO A 23 -12.67 7.21 9.75
C PRO A 23 -12.29 5.96 10.56
N ASP A 24 -13.27 5.35 11.22
CA ASP A 24 -13.07 4.07 11.86
C ASP A 24 -12.66 3.03 10.81
N PRO A 25 -11.62 2.23 11.07
CA PRO A 25 -11.28 1.12 10.18
C PRO A 25 -12.46 0.14 10.11
N PRO A 26 -12.74 -0.46 8.95
CA PRO A 26 -13.83 -1.42 8.81
C PRO A 26 -13.62 -2.56 9.81
N THR A 27 -14.68 -2.90 10.56
CA THR A 27 -14.64 -4.04 11.48
C THR A 27 -14.95 -5.31 10.71
N PRO A 28 -14.04 -6.32 10.71
CA PRO A 28 -14.30 -7.57 10.04
C PRO A 28 -15.42 -8.35 10.74
N ALA A 29 -16.20 -9.13 9.99
CA ALA A 29 -17.25 -9.97 10.56
C ALA A 29 -16.67 -10.99 11.56
N PRO A 30 -17.42 -11.40 12.61
CA PRO A 30 -16.96 -12.43 13.54
C PRO A 30 -16.50 -13.70 12.81
N GLY A 31 -15.32 -14.21 13.20
CA GLY A 31 -14.72 -15.40 12.58
C GLY A 31 -13.93 -15.15 11.29
N SER A 32 -13.82 -13.90 10.83
CA SER A 32 -12.91 -13.55 9.72
C SER A 32 -11.45 -13.89 10.07
N PRO A 33 -10.66 -14.41 9.12
CA PRO A 33 -9.25 -14.70 9.36
C PRO A 33 -8.45 -13.41 9.55
N ASN A 34 -7.37 -13.50 10.33
CA ASN A 34 -6.35 -12.45 10.34
C ASN A 34 -5.55 -12.53 9.04
N VAL A 35 -5.44 -11.41 8.33
CA VAL A 35 -4.61 -11.28 7.13
C VAL A 35 -3.48 -10.31 7.44
N VAL A 36 -2.23 -10.77 7.30
CA VAL A 36 -1.03 -9.95 7.51
C VAL A 36 -0.27 -9.85 6.19
N PHE A 37 -0.10 -8.63 5.68
CA PHE A 37 0.73 -8.33 4.53
C PHE A 37 2.10 -7.83 4.97
N VAL A 38 3.16 -8.54 4.58
CA VAL A 38 4.55 -8.12 4.78
C VAL A 38 5.14 -7.79 3.40
N MET A 39 5.49 -6.52 3.19
CA MET A 39 6.16 -6.04 1.98
C MET A 39 7.55 -5.53 2.35
N LEU A 40 8.56 -6.04 1.68
CA LEU A 40 9.94 -5.61 1.83
C LEU A 40 10.30 -4.66 0.68
N ASP A 41 10.89 -3.50 1.00
CA ASP A 41 11.30 -2.52 0.01
C ASP A 41 12.65 -2.92 -0.61
N ASP A 42 12.79 -2.74 -1.92
CA ASP A 42 14.02 -3.01 -2.70
C ASP A 42 14.67 -4.41 -2.51
N VAL A 43 13.91 -5.40 -2.06
CA VAL A 43 14.40 -6.78 -1.95
C VAL A 43 14.41 -7.44 -3.33
N GLY A 44 15.62 -7.70 -3.83
CA GLY A 44 15.85 -8.48 -5.04
C GLY A 44 15.47 -9.95 -4.87
N PHE A 45 15.14 -10.60 -5.99
CA PHE A 45 14.69 -12.00 -6.02
C PHE A 45 15.68 -12.96 -5.33
N ALA A 46 16.98 -12.79 -5.57
CA ALA A 46 18.03 -13.66 -5.03
C ALA A 46 18.55 -13.22 -3.64
N HIS A 47 17.86 -12.32 -2.93
CA HIS A 47 18.26 -11.91 -1.59
C HIS A 47 17.74 -12.83 -0.48
N LEU A 48 16.73 -13.66 -0.74
CA LEU A 48 16.18 -14.61 0.24
C LEU A 48 16.75 -16.02 0.04
N GLY A 49 17.07 -16.71 1.14
CA GLY A 49 17.65 -18.06 1.15
C GLY A 49 16.77 -19.06 0.39
N CYS A 50 15.45 -18.95 0.50
CA CYS A 50 14.50 -19.75 -0.25
C CYS A 50 14.53 -19.50 -1.78
N TYR A 51 15.31 -18.54 -2.29
CA TYR A 51 15.60 -18.37 -3.71
C TYR A 51 17.09 -18.56 -4.05
N GLY A 52 17.89 -19.10 -3.13
CA GLY A 52 19.31 -19.43 -3.34
C GLY A 52 20.30 -18.34 -2.89
N SER A 53 19.86 -17.38 -2.08
CA SER A 53 20.74 -16.37 -1.46
C SER A 53 21.77 -17.00 -0.51
N SER A 54 22.91 -16.33 -0.34
CA SER A 54 23.88 -16.61 0.73
C SER A 54 23.58 -15.86 2.04
N ILE A 55 22.57 -14.98 2.04
CA ILE A 55 22.13 -14.26 3.24
C ILE A 55 21.27 -15.19 4.09
N ASP A 56 21.58 -15.26 5.39
CA ASP A 56 20.77 -16.02 6.35
C ASP A 56 19.40 -15.36 6.55
N THR A 57 18.35 -15.95 5.97
CA THR A 57 16.96 -15.50 6.11
C THR A 57 16.03 -16.56 6.73
N PRO A 58 16.39 -17.17 7.88
CA PRO A 58 15.74 -18.38 8.39
C PRO A 58 14.23 -18.22 8.64
N ASN A 59 13.79 -17.02 9.02
CA ASN A 59 12.36 -16.73 9.23
C ASN A 59 11.56 -16.69 7.91
N MET A 60 12.14 -16.12 6.86
CA MET A 60 11.51 -16.10 5.53
C MET A 60 11.53 -17.48 4.90
N ASP A 61 12.61 -18.24 5.11
CA ASP A 61 12.75 -19.60 4.60
C ASP A 61 11.74 -20.55 5.25
N ARG A 62 11.56 -20.41 6.57
CA ARG A 62 10.51 -21.13 7.31
C ARG A 62 9.11 -20.76 6.82
N LEU A 63 8.85 -19.48 6.52
CA LEU A 63 7.56 -19.06 5.96
C LEU A 63 7.31 -19.70 4.58
N ALA A 64 8.32 -19.67 3.71
CA ALA A 64 8.23 -20.26 2.37
C ALA A 64 8.04 -21.79 2.42
N ALA A 65 8.69 -22.48 3.36
CA ALA A 65 8.57 -23.93 3.53
C ALA A 65 7.19 -24.37 4.05
N ASN A 66 6.47 -23.50 4.77
CA ASN A 66 5.14 -23.78 5.31
C ASN A 66 4.01 -23.15 4.49
N GLY A 67 4.29 -22.72 3.25
CA GLY A 67 3.34 -21.98 2.43
C GLY A 67 3.55 -22.17 0.94
N ILE A 68 3.10 -21.18 0.16
CA ILE A 68 3.24 -21.15 -1.30
C ILE A 68 4.31 -20.13 -1.68
N ARG A 69 5.18 -20.51 -2.63
CA ARG A 69 6.27 -19.68 -3.13
C ARG A 69 6.12 -19.42 -4.63
N TYR A 70 6.23 -18.16 -5.04
CA TYR A 70 6.12 -17.74 -6.44
C TYR A 70 7.49 -17.45 -7.04
N ARG A 71 7.78 -17.98 -8.23
CA ARG A 71 9.06 -17.73 -8.94
C ARG A 71 8.96 -16.65 -10.03
N ASN A 72 7.76 -16.17 -10.30
CA ASN A 72 7.49 -15.22 -11.39
C ASN A 72 6.51 -14.12 -10.93
N PHE A 73 6.84 -13.49 -9.81
CA PHE A 73 6.10 -12.33 -9.30
C PHE A 73 6.76 -11.05 -9.81
N HIS A 74 5.97 -10.16 -10.40
CA HIS A 74 6.46 -8.90 -10.96
C HIS A 74 5.87 -7.71 -10.21
N THR A 75 6.74 -6.79 -9.86
CA THR A 75 6.38 -5.47 -9.35
C THR A 75 6.47 -4.43 -10.47
N THR A 76 5.98 -3.24 -10.17
CA THR A 76 6.33 -2.07 -10.98
C THR A 76 7.74 -1.63 -10.59
N THR A 77 8.40 -0.78 -11.39
CA THR A 77 9.79 -0.34 -11.13
C THR A 77 9.90 0.72 -10.03
N ILE A 78 8.80 1.12 -9.38
CA ILE A 78 8.77 2.20 -8.39
C ILE A 78 7.90 1.77 -7.19
N CYS A 79 8.28 2.20 -5.97
CA CYS A 79 7.61 1.83 -4.72
C CYS A 79 6.11 2.23 -4.69
N SER A 80 5.75 3.50 -4.90
CA SER A 80 4.36 3.96 -4.81
C SER A 80 3.44 3.30 -5.85
N PRO A 81 3.83 3.19 -7.14
CA PRO A 81 3.04 2.47 -8.12
C PRO A 81 2.88 0.97 -7.81
N SER A 82 3.90 0.31 -7.26
CA SER A 82 3.80 -1.10 -6.80
C SER A 82 2.82 -1.24 -5.63
N ARG A 83 2.89 -0.35 -4.65
CA ARG A 83 1.99 -0.30 -3.50
C ARG A 83 0.55 -0.01 -3.95
N ALA A 84 0.36 0.89 -4.91
CA ALA A 84 -0.96 1.18 -5.47
C ALA A 84 -1.56 -0.05 -6.16
N CYS A 85 -0.79 -0.79 -6.96
CA CYS A 85 -1.24 -2.04 -7.55
C CYS A 85 -1.65 -3.06 -6.48
N LEU A 86 -0.84 -3.23 -5.42
CA LEU A 86 -1.17 -4.16 -4.33
C LEU A 86 -2.47 -3.77 -3.61
N LEU A 87 -2.60 -2.50 -3.23
CA LEU A 87 -3.72 -2.02 -2.43
C LEU A 87 -5.04 -1.94 -3.21
N THR A 88 -4.98 -1.84 -4.54
CA THR A 88 -6.19 -1.64 -5.38
C THR A 88 -6.51 -2.81 -6.28
N GLY A 89 -5.57 -3.74 -6.49
CA GLY A 89 -5.70 -4.79 -7.50
C GLY A 89 -5.77 -4.25 -8.94
N ARG A 90 -5.39 -2.99 -9.17
CA ARG A 90 -5.51 -2.31 -10.45
C ARG A 90 -4.16 -1.84 -10.97
N ASN A 91 -4.09 -1.61 -12.28
CA ASN A 91 -2.93 -0.98 -12.88
C ASN A 91 -2.72 0.42 -12.27
N HIS A 92 -1.48 0.74 -11.93
CA HIS A 92 -1.10 1.99 -11.28
C HIS A 92 -1.51 3.26 -12.05
N HIS A 93 -1.62 3.21 -13.40
CA HIS A 93 -2.04 4.35 -14.19
C HIS A 93 -3.54 4.61 -14.05
N SER A 94 -4.34 3.55 -13.95
CA SER A 94 -5.79 3.64 -13.78
C SER A 94 -6.19 4.25 -12.44
N VAL A 95 -5.30 4.22 -11.45
CA VAL A 95 -5.51 4.79 -10.12
C VAL A 95 -4.71 6.08 -9.89
N GLY A 96 -4.06 6.61 -10.94
CA GLY A 96 -3.36 7.89 -10.93
C GLY A 96 -1.94 7.87 -10.35
N MET A 97 -1.36 6.69 -10.11
CA MET A 97 -0.05 6.51 -9.46
C MET A 97 1.04 6.15 -10.49
N ARG A 98 1.47 7.10 -11.33
CA ARG A 98 2.56 6.87 -12.30
C ARG A 98 3.96 6.93 -11.71
N THR A 99 4.15 7.67 -10.62
CA THR A 99 5.48 7.98 -10.06
C THR A 99 5.45 7.85 -8.54
N ASN A 100 6.57 8.16 -7.88
CA ASN A 100 6.66 8.19 -6.43
C ASN A 100 5.65 9.22 -5.87
N SER A 101 4.91 8.85 -4.82
CA SER A 101 3.83 9.63 -4.22
C SER A 101 4.28 10.97 -3.62
N ASN A 102 5.59 11.17 -3.45
CA ASN A 102 6.17 12.46 -3.08
C ASN A 102 6.14 13.49 -4.23
N TYR A 103 5.73 13.08 -5.43
CA TYR A 103 5.59 13.92 -6.62
C TYR A 103 4.14 13.89 -7.12
N ASP A 104 3.43 15.01 -6.99
CA ASP A 104 2.16 15.26 -7.67
C ASP A 104 2.40 16.26 -8.80
N THR A 105 2.03 15.88 -10.01
CA THR A 105 2.22 16.73 -11.21
C THR A 105 0.97 17.54 -11.56
N GLY A 106 -0.13 17.36 -10.83
CA GLY A 106 -1.45 17.92 -11.14
C GLY A 106 -2.22 17.14 -12.21
N PHE A 107 -1.56 16.26 -12.97
CA PHE A 107 -2.20 15.46 -14.02
C PHE A 107 -2.88 14.21 -13.45
N PRO A 108 -4.06 13.80 -13.97
CA PRO A 108 -4.80 12.64 -13.45
C PRO A 108 -4.02 11.32 -13.40
N SER A 109 -3.03 11.13 -14.28
CA SER A 109 -2.21 9.92 -14.33
C SER A 109 -1.04 9.93 -13.34
N ALA A 110 -0.75 11.06 -12.69
CA ALA A 110 0.38 11.25 -11.79
C ALA A 110 -0.01 12.18 -10.64
N ARG A 111 -1.02 11.71 -9.88
CA ARG A 111 -1.45 12.26 -8.60
C ARG A 111 -0.71 11.52 -7.50
N GLY A 112 -0.19 12.25 -6.50
CA GLY A 112 0.57 11.66 -5.39
C GLY A 112 -0.29 10.85 -4.41
N ALA A 113 -1.55 10.56 -4.75
CA ALA A 113 -2.54 9.89 -3.92
C ALA A 113 -3.35 8.89 -4.76
N ILE A 114 -3.75 7.79 -4.11
CA ILE A 114 -4.69 6.83 -4.71
C ILE A 114 -6.04 7.53 -4.87
N SER A 115 -6.57 7.55 -6.09
CA SER A 115 -7.88 8.14 -6.37
C SER A 115 -8.98 7.53 -5.48
N PRO A 116 -9.89 8.33 -4.90
CA PRO A 116 -11.06 7.82 -4.16
C PRO A 116 -12.00 6.94 -5.01
N ARG A 117 -11.85 6.98 -6.34
CA ARG A 117 -12.60 6.11 -7.28
C ARG A 117 -11.91 4.77 -7.53
N ALA A 118 -10.71 4.57 -6.99
CA ALA A 118 -10.05 3.28 -7.00
C ALA A 118 -10.77 2.36 -6.02
N ALA A 119 -11.26 1.20 -6.47
CA ALA A 119 -11.62 0.13 -5.55
C ALA A 119 -10.32 -0.32 -4.89
N THR A 120 -10.36 -0.43 -3.58
CA THR A 120 -9.28 -0.92 -2.75
C THR A 120 -9.58 -2.37 -2.38
N ASN A 121 -8.53 -3.17 -2.16
CA ASN A 121 -8.60 -4.52 -1.60
C ASN A 121 -8.82 -4.43 -0.08
N ALA A 122 -9.87 -3.72 0.34
CA ALA A 122 -10.33 -3.58 1.71
C ALA A 122 -11.84 -3.84 1.74
#